data_AF-A0A328DKF0-F1
#
_entry.id   AF-A0A328DKF0-F1
#
_cell.length_a   1.000
_cell.length_b   1.000
_cell.length_c   1.000
_cell.angle_alpha   90.00
_cell.angle_beta   90.00
_cell.angle_gamma   90.00
#
_symmetry.space_group_name_H-M   'P 1'
#
loop_
_entity.id
_entity.type
_entity.pdbx_description
1 polymer ?
#
loop_
_entity_poly.entity_id
_entity_poly.type
_entity_poly.pdbx_seq_one_letter_code
_entity_poly.pdbx_strand_id
1 'polypeptide(L)'
;METDDHHKSTSSPVNDGGLVISATYSIHSFLSASTKDPDLTQDLRDIAGALSPRPSLPYRALRSIWIGSNPSRRPELVSLLSGSGFLFSSPKPREKSEELKARLRKLAEASERKAYEELVKDITPKKKVEEPFSSYKDQLGFGLHVVLIMFTGFLVGYAAFTALFSHSPVMSAAGGILGLVVGMLVETLLFIVRTSSLDRRSKTISKAKKNQ
;
A
#
# COMPACT_ATOMS: atom_id res chain seq x y z
N MET A 1 -15.77 -27.13 -41.80
CA MET A 1 -16.28 -27.49 -40.47
C MET A 1 -16.67 -26.19 -39.82
N GLU A 2 -17.93 -25.85 -40.10
CA GLU A 2 -18.65 -24.66 -39.65
C GLU A 2 -18.82 -24.73 -38.14
N THR A 3 -18.56 -23.63 -37.44
CA THR A 3 -19.11 -23.40 -36.12
C THR A 3 -19.74 -22.03 -36.12
N ASP A 4 -21.07 -22.05 -36.21
CA ASP A 4 -21.99 -20.96 -35.95
C ASP A 4 -21.70 -20.30 -34.60
N ASP A 5 -21.33 -19.02 -34.62
CA ASP A 5 -21.44 -18.14 -33.46
C ASP A 5 -22.69 -17.28 -33.61
N HIS A 6 -23.82 -17.87 -33.25
CA HIS A 6 -25.03 -17.13 -32.94
C HIS A 6 -24.87 -16.45 -31.56
N HIS A 7 -25.34 -15.20 -31.52
CA HIS A 7 -25.89 -14.52 -30.34
C HIS A 7 -24.92 -13.68 -29.49
N LYS A 8 -24.93 -12.36 -29.73
CA LYS A 8 -25.67 -11.39 -28.89
C LYS A 8 -25.33 -9.98 -29.35
N SER A 9 -26.10 -9.46 -30.31
CA SER A 9 -26.08 -8.03 -30.64
C SER A 9 -26.66 -7.26 -29.46
N THR A 10 -25.80 -6.89 -28.50
CA THR A 10 -26.14 -5.89 -27.49
C THR A 10 -26.39 -4.59 -28.23
N SER A 11 -27.67 -4.28 -28.46
CA SER A 11 -28.09 -2.96 -28.89
C SER A 11 -27.55 -1.95 -27.88
N SER A 12 -26.53 -1.19 -28.27
CA SER A 12 -26.02 -0.07 -27.50
C SER A 12 -27.21 0.83 -27.14
N PRO A 13 -27.54 1.02 -25.84
CA PRO A 13 -28.56 1.97 -25.48
C PRO A 13 -28.10 3.36 -25.95
N VAL A 14 -29.02 4.11 -26.54
CA VAL A 14 -28.85 5.53 -26.89
C VAL A 14 -28.21 6.22 -25.69
N ASN A 15 -26.92 6.52 -25.82
CA ASN A 15 -26.05 6.82 -24.70
C ASN A 15 -26.14 8.32 -24.43
N ASP A 16 -27.26 8.76 -23.86
CA ASP A 16 -27.54 10.18 -23.56
C ASP A 16 -26.74 10.74 -22.36
N GLY A 17 -25.65 10.07 -21.94
CA GLY A 17 -24.74 10.54 -20.89
C GLY A 17 -25.41 10.81 -19.54
N GLY A 18 -26.58 10.22 -19.29
CA GLY A 18 -27.45 10.53 -18.15
C GLY A 18 -27.74 9.34 -17.26
N LEU A 19 -28.47 9.60 -16.17
CA LEU A 19 -28.90 8.59 -15.21
C LEU A 19 -29.80 7.54 -15.90
N VAL A 20 -29.44 6.26 -15.78
CA VAL A 20 -30.23 5.13 -16.27
C VAL A 20 -30.91 4.44 -15.09
N ILE A 21 -32.19 4.12 -15.23
CA ILE A 21 -32.97 3.41 -14.21
C ILE A 21 -33.47 2.07 -14.75
N SER A 22 -33.67 1.10 -13.86
CA SER A 22 -34.30 -0.16 -14.19
C SER A 22 -35.80 0.03 -14.41
N ALA A 23 -36.32 -0.54 -15.49
CA ALA A 23 -37.74 -0.47 -15.79
C ALA A 23 -38.53 -1.39 -14.84
N THR A 24 -39.47 -0.81 -14.11
CA THR A 24 -40.39 -1.51 -13.20
C THR A 24 -41.75 -1.61 -13.87
N TYR A 25 -42.62 -2.52 -13.41
CA TYR A 25 -43.97 -2.69 -13.97
C TYR A 25 -44.77 -1.37 -14.03
N SER A 26 -44.69 -0.54 -12.98
CA SER A 26 -45.30 0.81 -12.94
C SER A 26 -44.85 1.67 -14.11
N ILE A 27 -43.55 1.68 -14.40
CA ILE A 27 -42.94 2.44 -15.49
C ILE A 27 -43.40 1.90 -16.85
N HIS A 28 -43.43 0.58 -17.04
CA HIS A 28 -43.93 -0.02 -18.28
C HIS A 28 -45.42 0.27 -18.52
N SER A 29 -46.24 0.19 -17.48
CA SER A 29 -47.67 0.55 -17.58
C SER A 29 -47.87 2.01 -17.94
N PHE A 30 -47.06 2.91 -17.36
CA PHE A 30 -47.09 4.33 -17.65
C PHE A 30 -46.67 4.60 -19.09
N LEU A 31 -45.54 4.06 -19.56
CA LEU A 31 -45.08 4.24 -20.94
C LEU A 31 -46.06 3.70 -21.98
N SER A 32 -46.69 2.55 -21.69
CA SER A 32 -47.71 1.96 -22.56
C SER A 32 -48.98 2.82 -22.62
N ALA A 33 -49.37 3.44 -21.51
CA ALA A 33 -50.46 4.42 -21.48
C ALA A 33 -50.09 5.71 -22.22
N SER A 34 -48.88 6.24 -22.01
CA SER A 34 -48.37 7.44 -22.66
C SER A 34 -48.29 7.32 -24.19
N THR A 35 -48.07 6.11 -24.71
CA THR A 35 -48.08 5.85 -26.17
C THR A 35 -49.46 6.15 -26.79
N LYS A 36 -50.54 5.99 -26.02
CA LYS A 36 -51.92 6.22 -26.46
C LYS A 36 -52.49 7.58 -26.00
N ASP A 37 -51.67 8.40 -25.35
CA ASP A 37 -52.12 9.67 -24.77
C ASP A 37 -52.21 10.76 -25.85
N PRO A 38 -53.41 11.30 -26.14
CA PRO A 38 -53.56 12.37 -27.14
C PRO A 38 -52.97 13.70 -26.68
N ASP A 39 -52.85 13.93 -25.37
CA ASP A 39 -52.37 15.20 -24.81
C ASP A 39 -50.84 15.36 -24.95
N LEU A 40 -50.13 14.25 -25.21
CA LEU A 40 -48.69 14.20 -25.34
C LEU A 40 -48.22 14.57 -26.76
N THR A 41 -47.06 15.19 -26.92
CA THR A 41 -46.49 15.46 -28.25
C THR A 41 -46.14 14.16 -28.98
N GLN A 42 -46.28 14.14 -30.32
CA GLN A 42 -46.00 12.95 -31.14
C GLN A 42 -44.59 12.37 -30.88
N ASP A 43 -43.57 13.23 -30.82
CA ASP A 43 -42.18 12.81 -30.53
C ASP A 43 -42.06 12.07 -29.19
N LEU A 44 -42.77 12.53 -28.16
CA LEU A 44 -42.75 11.90 -26.83
C LEU A 44 -43.52 10.58 -26.80
N ARG A 45 -44.59 10.43 -27.62
CA ARG A 45 -45.28 9.14 -27.81
C ARG A 45 -44.38 8.13 -28.49
N ASP A 46 -43.65 8.55 -29.51
CA ASP A 46 -42.73 7.68 -30.25
C ASP A 46 -41.57 7.24 -29.36
N ILE A 47 -41.03 8.14 -28.53
CA ILE A 47 -40.03 7.82 -27.49
C ILE A 47 -40.61 6.85 -26.45
N ALA A 48 -41.86 7.06 -26.00
CA ALA A 48 -42.52 6.16 -25.05
C ALA A 48 -42.66 4.73 -25.63
N GLY A 49 -43.07 4.63 -26.91
CA GLY A 49 -43.17 3.35 -27.62
C GLY A 49 -41.81 2.65 -27.76
N ALA A 50 -40.75 3.39 -28.08
CA ALA A 50 -39.40 2.86 -28.20
C ALA A 50 -38.78 2.41 -26.87
N LEU A 51 -39.19 3.02 -25.74
CA LEU A 51 -38.70 2.71 -24.40
C LEU A 51 -39.52 1.62 -23.70
N SER A 52 -40.80 1.46 -24.04
CA SER A 52 -41.70 0.48 -23.42
C SER A 52 -41.15 -0.96 -23.39
N PRO A 53 -40.53 -1.51 -24.46
CA PRO A 53 -40.01 -2.88 -24.43
C PRO A 53 -38.65 -3.04 -23.71
N ARG A 54 -38.01 -1.95 -23.27
CA ARG A 54 -36.63 -2.00 -22.75
C ARG A 54 -36.60 -2.23 -21.24
N PRO A 55 -35.71 -3.11 -20.72
CA PRO A 55 -35.57 -3.35 -19.28
C PRO A 55 -34.80 -2.22 -18.54
N SER A 56 -34.13 -1.34 -19.28
CA SER A 56 -33.36 -0.20 -18.77
C SER A 56 -33.65 1.03 -19.61
N LEU A 57 -33.86 2.18 -18.96
CA LEU A 57 -34.25 3.40 -19.66
C LEU A 57 -33.58 4.65 -19.06
N PRO A 58 -33.30 5.67 -19.89
CA PRO A 58 -32.73 6.93 -19.42
C PRO A 58 -33.79 7.73 -18.65
N TYR A 59 -33.45 8.14 -17.43
CA TYR A 59 -34.33 8.92 -16.54
C TYR A 59 -34.78 10.23 -17.19
N ARG A 60 -33.93 10.84 -18.02
CA ARG A 60 -34.24 12.09 -18.72
C ARG A 60 -35.45 11.94 -19.64
N ALA A 61 -35.52 10.85 -20.41
CA ALA A 61 -36.62 10.59 -21.32
C ALA A 61 -37.91 10.24 -20.58
N LEU A 62 -37.82 9.47 -19.47
CA LEU A 62 -38.97 9.22 -18.62
C LEU A 62 -39.52 10.53 -18.01
N ARG A 63 -38.62 11.39 -17.53
CA ARG A 63 -38.98 12.68 -16.94
C ARG A 63 -39.65 13.59 -17.96
N SER A 64 -39.18 13.64 -19.22
CA SER A 64 -39.82 14.47 -20.25
C SER A 64 -41.23 13.98 -20.58
N ILE A 65 -41.45 12.66 -20.66
CA ILE A 65 -42.78 12.07 -20.86
C ILE A 65 -43.69 12.39 -19.67
N TRP A 66 -43.18 12.26 -18.44
CA TRP A 66 -43.93 12.57 -17.23
C TRP A 66 -44.27 14.06 -17.09
N ILE A 67 -43.39 14.98 -17.46
CA ILE A 67 -43.68 16.42 -17.48
C ILE A 67 -44.71 16.75 -18.58
N GLY A 68 -44.60 16.09 -19.74
CA GLY A 68 -45.53 16.29 -20.87
C GLY A 68 -46.92 15.70 -20.65
N SER A 69 -47.08 14.75 -19.73
CA SER A 69 -48.38 14.16 -19.40
C SER A 69 -49.29 15.11 -18.61
N ASN A 70 -50.60 14.97 -18.79
CA ASN A 70 -51.60 15.82 -18.14
C ASN A 70 -51.49 15.76 -16.60
N PRO A 71 -51.34 16.90 -15.89
CA PRO A 71 -51.09 16.93 -14.45
C PRO A 71 -52.20 16.26 -13.62
N SER A 72 -53.44 16.23 -14.13
CA SER A 72 -54.58 15.62 -13.43
C SER A 72 -54.66 14.10 -13.59
N ARG A 73 -54.01 13.52 -14.61
CA ARG A 73 -53.99 12.06 -14.88
C ARG A 73 -52.62 11.42 -14.63
N ARG A 74 -51.65 12.23 -14.22
CA ARG A 74 -50.27 11.81 -14.04
C ARG A 74 -50.07 11.06 -12.72
N PRO A 75 -49.38 9.90 -12.72
CA PRO A 75 -49.04 9.22 -11.48
C PRO A 75 -48.00 10.01 -10.66
N GLU A 76 -48.04 9.87 -9.34
CA GLU A 76 -47.03 10.48 -8.45
C GLU A 76 -45.64 9.93 -8.79
N LEU A 77 -44.65 10.81 -8.95
CA LEU A 77 -43.30 10.41 -9.37
C LEU A 77 -42.66 9.41 -8.41
N VAL A 78 -42.90 9.58 -7.11
CA VAL A 78 -42.40 8.68 -6.06
C VAL A 78 -42.99 7.29 -6.24
N SER A 79 -44.30 7.19 -6.47
CA SER A 79 -44.98 5.91 -6.74
C SER A 79 -44.49 5.25 -8.04
N LEU A 80 -44.23 6.06 -9.07
CA LEU A 80 -43.78 5.59 -10.38
C LEU A 80 -42.36 5.01 -10.31
N LEU A 81 -41.46 5.67 -9.58
CA LEU A 81 -40.07 5.27 -9.40
C LEU A 81 -39.88 4.28 -8.24
N SER A 82 -40.93 3.96 -7.49
CA SER A 82 -40.86 3.00 -6.39
C SER A 82 -40.43 1.63 -6.91
N GLY A 83 -39.39 1.06 -6.30
CA GLY A 83 -38.79 -0.20 -6.74
C GLY A 83 -37.85 -0.10 -7.95
N SER A 84 -37.68 1.10 -8.54
CA SER A 84 -36.67 1.29 -9.59
C SER A 84 -35.27 1.45 -9.00
N GLY A 85 -34.30 0.75 -9.57
CA GLY A 85 -32.89 0.82 -9.22
C GLY A 85 -32.10 1.70 -10.18
N PHE A 86 -31.09 2.39 -9.66
CA PHE A 86 -30.13 3.14 -10.49
C PHE A 86 -29.09 2.20 -11.07
N LEU A 87 -28.93 2.23 -12.41
CA LEU A 87 -27.90 1.48 -13.11
C LEU A 87 -26.69 2.38 -13.30
N PHE A 88 -25.77 2.32 -12.35
CA PHE A 88 -24.48 3.00 -12.45
C PHE A 88 -23.51 2.16 -13.30
N SER A 89 -23.15 2.65 -14.47
CA SER A 89 -21.98 2.13 -15.18
C SER A 89 -20.73 2.70 -14.51
N SER A 90 -19.89 1.83 -13.92
CA SER A 90 -18.57 2.27 -13.45
C SER A 90 -17.83 2.93 -14.61
N PRO A 91 -17.21 4.10 -14.40
CA PRO A 91 -16.37 4.72 -15.41
C PRO A 91 -15.34 3.72 -15.93
N LYS A 92 -15.02 3.79 -17.23
CA LYS A 92 -14.02 2.89 -17.84
C LYS A 92 -12.76 2.89 -16.95
N PRO A 93 -12.31 1.72 -16.46
CA PRO A 93 -11.12 1.65 -15.63
C PRO A 93 -9.96 2.34 -16.34
N ARG A 94 -9.26 3.22 -15.61
CA ARG A 94 -8.16 4.00 -16.16
C ARG A 94 -7.11 3.05 -16.75
N GLU A 95 -6.75 3.27 -18.01
CA GLU A 95 -5.68 2.51 -18.65
C GLU A 95 -4.37 2.81 -17.91
N LYS A 96 -3.75 1.77 -17.33
CA LYS A 96 -2.48 1.89 -16.62
C LYS A 96 -1.37 2.18 -17.62
N SER A 97 -0.51 3.16 -17.34
CA SER A 97 0.65 3.47 -18.19
C SER A 97 1.60 2.28 -18.29
N GLU A 98 2.31 2.16 -19.41
CA GLU A 98 3.30 1.10 -19.64
C GLU A 98 4.41 1.10 -18.58
N GLU A 99 4.82 2.29 -18.13
CA GLU A 99 5.78 2.44 -17.03
C GLU A 99 5.28 1.83 -15.72
N LEU A 100 3.99 2.01 -15.39
CA LEU A 100 3.40 1.46 -14.17
C LEU A 100 3.32 -0.07 -14.25
N LYS A 101 2.97 -0.63 -15.42
CA LYS A 101 2.96 -2.08 -15.65
C LYS A 101 4.36 -2.66 -15.51
N ALA A 102 5.38 -2.01 -16.06
CA ALA A 102 6.77 -2.43 -15.94
C ALA A 102 7.24 -2.44 -14.48
N ARG A 103 6.89 -1.40 -13.70
CA ARG A 103 7.20 -1.35 -12.27
C ARG A 103 6.50 -2.45 -11.47
N LEU A 104 5.22 -2.70 -11.75
CA LEU A 104 4.46 -3.77 -11.10
C LEU A 104 5.07 -5.14 -11.41
N ARG A 105 5.49 -5.37 -12.66
CA ARG A 105 6.17 -6.62 -13.05
C ARG A 105 7.50 -6.79 -12.32
N LYS A 106 8.30 -5.73 -12.20
CA LYS A 106 9.57 -5.76 -11.45
C LYS A 106 9.35 -6.08 -9.97
N LEU A 107 8.31 -5.51 -9.35
CA LEU A 107 7.97 -5.80 -7.96
C LEU A 107 7.47 -7.24 -7.77
N ALA A 108 6.67 -7.75 -8.71
CA ALA A 108 6.23 -9.13 -8.70
C ALA A 108 7.42 -10.10 -8.78
N GLU A 109 8.32 -9.90 -9.74
CA GLU A 109 9.52 -10.74 -9.91
C GLU A 109 10.41 -10.71 -8.65
N ALA A 110 10.59 -9.54 -8.03
CA ALA A 110 11.34 -9.43 -6.78
C ALA A 110 10.67 -10.22 -5.63
N SER A 111 9.34 -10.19 -5.56
CA SER A 111 8.59 -10.95 -4.55
C SER A 111 8.68 -12.46 -4.76
N GLU A 112 8.63 -12.91 -6.02
CA GLU A 112 8.78 -14.32 -6.39
C GLU A 112 10.18 -14.84 -6.07
N ARG A 113 11.23 -14.05 -6.39
CA ARG A 113 12.61 -14.38 -6.03
C ARG A 113 12.77 -14.54 -4.52
N LYS A 114 12.19 -13.64 -3.73
CA LYS A 114 12.23 -13.73 -2.26
C LYS A 114 11.51 -14.97 -1.75
N ALA A 115 10.36 -15.32 -2.31
CA ALA A 115 9.64 -16.54 -1.96
C ALA A 115 10.45 -17.80 -2.32
N TYR A 116 11.11 -17.81 -3.48
CA TYR A 116 12.02 -18.88 -3.87
C TYR A 116 13.21 -19.00 -2.90
N GLU A 117 13.83 -17.89 -2.53
CA GLU A 117 14.91 -17.87 -1.53
C GLU A 117 14.47 -18.47 -0.18
N GLU A 118 13.23 -18.20 0.25
CA GLU A 118 12.67 -18.77 1.47
C GLU A 118 12.49 -20.29 1.36
N LEU A 119 12.01 -20.80 0.22
CA LEU A 119 11.87 -22.24 -0.01
C LEU A 119 13.21 -22.98 -0.02
N VAL A 120 14.27 -22.34 -0.52
CA VAL A 120 15.61 -22.96 -0.67
C VAL A 120 16.52 -22.69 0.54
N LYS A 121 16.03 -21.93 1.53
CA LYS A 121 16.75 -21.54 2.75
C LYS A 121 17.22 -22.72 3.59
N ASP A 122 16.44 -23.80 3.64
CA ASP A 122 16.74 -24.97 4.48
C ASP A 122 17.63 -26.00 3.77
N ILE A 123 17.71 -25.93 2.44
CA ILE A 123 18.48 -26.84 1.59
C ILE A 123 19.87 -26.26 1.29
N THR A 124 19.97 -24.94 1.15
CA THR A 124 21.24 -24.27 0.84
C THR A 124 22.01 -24.02 2.13
N PRO A 125 23.28 -24.46 2.24
CA PRO A 125 24.11 -24.10 3.38
C PRO A 125 24.16 -22.58 3.49
N LYS A 126 23.77 -22.03 4.66
CA LYS A 126 23.75 -20.59 4.94
C LYS A 126 25.09 -19.98 4.55
N LYS A 127 25.16 -19.39 3.37
CA LYS A 127 26.30 -18.60 2.95
C LYS A 127 26.36 -17.48 3.98
N LYS A 128 27.46 -17.37 4.74
CA LYS A 128 27.77 -16.18 5.53
C LYS A 128 27.98 -15.05 4.52
N VAL A 129 26.88 -14.52 3.99
CA VAL A 129 26.90 -13.28 3.26
C VAL A 129 27.25 -12.26 4.33
N GLU A 130 28.43 -11.65 4.20
CA GLU A 130 28.81 -10.51 5.02
C GLU A 130 27.72 -9.45 4.84
N GLU A 131 26.80 -9.39 5.82
CA GLU A 131 25.76 -8.38 5.81
C GLU A 131 26.45 -7.01 5.84
N PRO A 132 26.19 -6.11 4.89
CA PRO A 132 26.74 -4.74 4.93
C PRO A 132 26.27 -3.98 6.19
N PHE A 133 25.23 -4.47 6.85
CA PHE A 133 24.77 -4.00 8.17
C PHE A 133 25.65 -4.47 9.35
N SER A 134 26.54 -5.46 9.17
CA SER A 134 27.52 -5.83 10.21
C SER A 134 28.48 -4.67 10.46
N SER A 135 28.94 -3.99 9.40
CA SER A 135 29.84 -2.84 9.55
C SER A 135 29.19 -1.68 10.33
N TYR A 136 27.88 -1.44 10.13
CA TYR A 136 27.14 -0.41 10.87
C TYR A 136 26.84 -0.84 12.33
N LYS A 137 26.46 -2.11 12.56
CA LYS A 137 26.26 -2.64 13.92
C LYS A 137 27.58 -2.70 14.71
N ASP A 138 28.68 -3.02 14.06
CA ASP A 138 30.02 -3.00 14.66
C ASP A 138 30.49 -1.57 14.94
N GLN A 139 30.15 -0.60 14.08
CA GLN A 139 30.43 0.83 14.32
C GLN A 139 29.58 1.41 15.46
N LEU A 140 28.30 1.06 15.54
CA LEU A 140 27.43 1.45 16.65
C LEU A 140 27.84 0.77 17.96
N GLY A 141 28.18 -0.52 17.92
CA GLY A 141 28.67 -1.27 19.06
C GLY A 141 30.01 -0.72 19.57
N PHE A 142 30.88 -0.28 18.67
CA PHE A 142 32.14 0.37 19.02
C PHE A 142 31.91 1.73 19.69
N GLY A 143 31.08 2.61 19.11
CA GLY A 143 30.77 3.91 19.73
C GLY A 143 30.10 3.77 21.11
N LEU A 144 29.17 2.83 21.25
CA LEU A 144 28.51 2.56 22.53
C LEU A 144 29.48 2.02 23.60
N HIS A 145 30.42 1.16 23.20
CA HIS A 145 31.44 0.62 24.10
C HIS A 145 32.36 1.72 24.64
N VAL A 146 32.81 2.63 23.78
CA VAL A 146 33.65 3.78 24.18
C VAL A 146 32.92 4.66 25.19
N VAL A 147 31.64 4.99 24.93
CA VAL A 147 30.83 5.80 25.86
C VAL A 147 30.66 5.10 27.22
N LEU A 148 30.40 3.80 27.23
CA LEU A 148 30.26 3.02 28.46
C LEU A 148 31.55 3.03 29.29
N ILE A 149 32.70 2.82 28.65
CA ILE A 149 33.98 2.78 29.36
C ILE A 149 34.37 4.16 29.90
N MET A 150 34.15 5.22 29.13
CA MET A 150 34.33 6.59 29.61
C MET A 150 33.44 6.89 30.82
N PHE A 151 32.16 6.52 30.76
CA PHE A 151 31.24 6.71 31.88
C PHE A 151 31.69 5.93 33.13
N THR A 152 32.05 4.65 32.99
CA THR A 152 32.55 3.85 34.11
C THR A 152 33.89 4.37 34.66
N GLY A 153 34.81 4.81 33.81
CA GLY A 153 36.09 5.39 34.22
C GLY A 153 35.91 6.68 35.02
N PHE A 154 34.98 7.54 34.60
CA PHE A 154 34.61 8.73 35.35
C PHE A 154 34.02 8.38 36.72
N LEU A 155 33.05 7.46 36.77
CA LEU A 155 32.40 7.05 38.03
C LEU A 155 33.40 6.44 39.01
N VAL A 156 34.27 5.56 38.53
CA VAL A 156 35.31 4.90 39.34
C VAL A 156 36.34 5.92 39.81
N GLY A 157 36.81 6.82 38.95
CA GLY A 157 37.75 7.88 39.34
C GLY A 157 37.15 8.86 40.34
N TYR A 158 35.88 9.24 40.13
CA TYR A 158 35.13 10.09 41.05
C TYR A 158 34.96 9.43 42.42
N ALA A 159 34.56 8.16 42.46
CA ALA A 159 34.39 7.40 43.69
C ALA A 159 35.72 7.19 44.42
N ALA A 160 36.78 6.84 43.70
CA ALA A 160 38.11 6.61 44.26
C ALA A 160 38.69 7.87 44.92
N PHE A 161 38.57 9.04 44.27
CA PHE A 161 39.02 10.30 44.85
C PHE A 161 38.11 10.80 45.97
N THR A 162 36.80 10.54 45.89
CA THR A 162 35.88 10.83 47.01
C THR A 162 36.24 10.01 48.25
N ALA A 163 36.64 8.75 48.06
CA ALA A 163 37.07 7.88 49.15
C ALA A 163 38.46 8.27 49.71
N LEU A 164 39.36 8.77 48.86
CA LEU A 164 40.75 9.08 49.24
C LEU A 164 40.92 10.51 49.81
N PHE A 165 40.17 11.48 49.30
CA PHE A 165 40.21 12.89 49.71
C PHE A 165 38.83 13.33 50.18
N SER A 166 38.53 13.05 51.45
CA SER A 166 37.34 13.44 52.22
C SER A 166 36.37 14.40 51.50
N HIS A 167 35.30 13.88 50.89
CA HIS A 167 34.07 14.56 50.38
C HIS A 167 34.20 15.97 49.77
N SER A 168 35.38 16.38 49.30
CA SER A 168 35.56 17.69 48.68
C SER A 168 35.13 17.59 47.21
N PRO A 169 34.05 18.29 46.79
CA PRO A 169 33.48 18.10 45.46
C PRO A 169 34.47 18.39 44.33
N VAL A 170 35.43 19.29 44.58
CA VAL A 170 36.47 19.68 43.64
C VAL A 170 37.49 18.56 43.39
N MET A 171 37.95 17.88 44.45
CA MET A 171 38.92 16.78 44.30
C MET A 171 38.29 15.53 43.72
N SER A 172 37.03 15.24 44.06
CA SER A 172 36.26 14.16 43.45
C SER A 172 36.05 14.38 41.95
N ALA A 173 35.73 15.61 41.55
CA ALA A 173 35.62 15.96 40.13
C ALA A 173 36.96 15.82 39.40
N ALA A 174 38.07 16.25 40.01
CA ALA A 174 39.42 16.04 39.48
C ALA A 174 39.77 14.55 39.32
N GLY A 175 39.35 13.71 40.27
CA GLY A 175 39.47 12.26 40.19
C GLY A 175 38.65 11.63 39.08
N GLY A 176 37.43 12.12 38.84
CA GLY A 176 36.62 11.70 37.69
C GLY A 176 37.29 12.05 36.35
N ILE A 177 37.90 13.24 36.24
CA ILE A 177 38.66 13.64 35.05
C ILE A 177 39.91 12.77 34.88
N LEU A 178 40.65 12.49 35.96
CA LEU A 178 41.79 11.56 35.89
C LEU A 178 41.35 10.15 35.52
N GLY A 179 40.20 9.69 36.05
CA GLY A 179 39.56 8.43 35.69
C GLY A 179 39.15 8.36 34.23
N LEU A 180 38.74 9.47 33.61
CA LEU A 180 38.51 9.56 32.16
C LEU A 180 39.81 9.37 31.37
N VAL A 181 40.91 10.00 31.77
CA VAL A 181 42.22 9.85 31.10
C VAL A 181 42.70 8.40 31.18
N VAL A 182 42.61 7.78 32.36
CA VAL A 182 42.96 6.36 32.56
C VAL A 182 42.03 5.45 31.77
N GLY A 183 40.71 5.71 31.79
CA GLY A 183 39.71 4.98 31.00
C GLY A 183 39.99 5.04 29.50
N MET A 184 40.41 6.21 28.98
CA MET A 184 40.80 6.37 27.57
C MET A 184 42.04 5.56 27.21
N LEU A 185 43.04 5.47 28.10
CA LEU A 185 44.22 4.64 27.89
C LEU A 185 43.87 3.15 27.87
N VAL A 186 43.04 2.70 28.81
CA VAL A 186 42.56 1.31 28.88
C VAL A 186 41.74 0.97 27.64
N GLU A 187 40.82 1.84 27.21
CA GLU A 187 40.02 1.64 26.00
C GLU A 187 40.89 1.53 24.75
N THR A 188 41.91 2.40 24.63
CA THR A 188 42.86 2.34 23.52
C THR A 188 43.61 1.01 23.50
N LEU A 189 44.02 0.50 24.66
CA LEU A 189 44.73 -0.76 24.77
C LEU A 189 43.83 -1.96 24.46
N LEU A 190 42.59 -1.95 24.97
CA LEU A 190 41.57 -2.97 24.67
C LEU A 190 41.18 -2.95 23.19
N PHE A 191 41.10 -1.77 22.57
CA PHE A 191 40.87 -1.64 21.13
C PHE A 191 41.98 -2.30 20.32
N ILE A 192 43.25 -2.06 20.69
CA ILE A 192 44.43 -2.66 20.05
C ILE A 192 44.43 -4.20 20.22
N VAL A 193 44.11 -4.71 21.41
CA VAL A 193 44.04 -6.16 21.66
C VAL A 193 42.87 -6.79 20.88
N ARG A 194 41.70 -6.15 20.87
CA ARG A 194 40.53 -6.63 20.14
C ARG A 194 40.80 -6.65 18.64
N THR A 195 41.30 -5.56 18.05
CA THR A 195 41.59 -5.49 16.62
C THR A 195 42.69 -6.49 16.21
N SER A 196 43.74 -6.66 17.03
CA SER A 196 44.79 -7.64 16.76
C SER A 196 44.29 -9.10 16.88
N SER A 197 43.37 -9.39 17.80
CA SER A 197 42.75 -10.71 17.92
C SER A 197 41.85 -11.05 16.72
N LEU A 198 41.12 -10.06 16.19
CA LEU A 198 40.29 -10.20 15.00
C LEU A 198 41.17 -10.44 13.76
N ASP A 199 42.27 -9.69 13.62
CA ASP A 199 43.21 -9.85 12.50
C ASP A 199 43.91 -11.23 12.54
N ARG A 200 44.27 -11.72 13.73
CA ARG A 200 44.79 -13.10 13.91
C ARG A 200 43.74 -14.15 13.51
N ARG A 201 42.49 -13.99 13.94
CA ARG A 201 41.41 -14.95 13.63
C ARG A 201 41.12 -14.99 12.13
N SER A 202 41.14 -13.84 11.45
CA SER A 202 41.00 -13.74 9.99
C SER A 202 42.13 -14.46 9.25
N LYS A 203 43.39 -14.26 9.68
CA LYS A 203 44.58 -14.95 9.14
C LYS A 203 44.54 -16.47 9.32
N THR A 204 43.97 -16.97 10.41
CA THR A 204 43.85 -18.43 10.63
C THR A 204 42.78 -19.05 9.73
N ILE A 205 41.66 -18.36 9.52
CA ILE A 205 40.57 -18.83 8.63
C ILE A 205 41.02 -18.84 7.17
N SER A 206 41.79 -17.84 6.73
CA SER A 206 42.32 -17.80 5.37
C SER A 206 43.38 -18.88 5.10
N LYS A 207 44.21 -19.22 6.11
CA LYS A 207 45.17 -20.33 6.02
C LYS A 207 44.48 -21.71 5.99
N ALA A 208 43.43 -21.91 6.78
CA ALA A 208 42.66 -23.16 6.78
C ALA A 208 41.97 -23.42 5.41
N LYS A 209 41.54 -22.36 4.71
CA LYS A 209 40.89 -22.44 3.40
C LYS A 209 41.85 -22.62 2.22
N LYS A 210 43.17 -22.44 2.42
CA LYS A 210 44.21 -22.63 1.38
C LYS A 210 44.79 -24.06 1.38
N ASN A 211 44.59 -24.81 2.46
CA ASN A 211 45.10 -26.17 2.63
C ASN A 211 44.02 -27.25 2.43
N GLN A 212 42.91 -26.89 1.78
CA GLN A 212 41.82 -27.78 1.42
C GLN A 212 41.52 -27.59 -0.07
#